data_AF-A0A353C1U6-F1
#
_entry.id   AF-A0A353C1U6-F1
#
_cell.length_a   1.000
_cell.length_b   1.000
_cell.length_c   1.000
_cell.angle_alpha   90.00
_cell.angle_beta   90.00
_cell.angle_gamma   90.00
#
_symmetry.space_group_name_H-M   'P 1'
#
loop_
_entity.id
_entity.type
_entity.pdbx_description
1 polymer ?
#
loop_
_entity_poly.entity_id
_entity_poly.type
_entity_poly.pdbx_seq_one_letter_code
_entity_poly.pdbx_strand_id
1 'polypeptide(L)'
;YAQPIVGLSSERQRDLEMLNSFLFDQVYKNPTVLMMAEKGKLILEKLFNRFWSNPQLLPASVWQKSGKMTGENIKATLIGDYLAGLTDRQAMDIYEMMFEPYTKVMSFGFGK
;
A
#
# COMPACT_ATOMS: atom_id res chain seq x y z
N TYR A 1 10.57 26.52 5.20
CA TYR A 1 10.48 25.60 4.05
C TYR A 1 11.08 26.27 2.83
N ALA A 2 11.92 25.56 2.08
CA ALA A 2 12.53 26.09 0.85
C ALA A 2 11.46 26.25 -0.25
N GLN A 3 11.59 27.30 -1.06
CA GLN A 3 10.74 27.49 -2.24
C GLN A 3 11.02 26.36 -3.26
N PRO A 4 9.98 25.83 -3.95
CA PRO A 4 10.17 24.80 -4.95
C PRO A 4 11.10 25.28 -6.08
N ILE A 5 12.10 24.47 -6.43
CA ILE A 5 13.07 24.78 -7.50
C ILE A 5 12.43 24.66 -8.89
N VAL A 6 11.38 23.84 -9.02
CA VAL A 6 10.58 23.67 -10.24
C VAL A 6 9.13 23.98 -9.91
N GLY A 7 8.48 24.79 -10.75
CA GLY A 7 7.09 25.17 -10.61
C GLY A 7 6.44 25.49 -11.94
N LEU A 8 5.12 25.37 -12.00
CA LEU A 8 4.33 25.78 -13.16
C LEU A 8 4.22 27.31 -13.20
N SER A 9 4.05 27.86 -14.40
CA SER A 9 3.59 29.26 -14.52
C SER A 9 2.20 29.39 -13.91
N SER A 10 1.83 30.59 -13.46
CA SER A 10 0.52 30.83 -12.84
C SER A 10 -0.66 30.45 -13.74
N GLU A 11 -0.48 30.53 -15.07
CA GLU A 11 -1.47 30.07 -16.04
C GLU A 11 -1.62 28.54 -16.03
N ARG A 12 -0.51 27.81 -16.16
CA ARG A 12 -0.53 26.34 -16.15
C ARG A 12 -0.98 25.75 -14.83
N GLN A 13 -0.70 26.44 -13.73
CA GLN A 13 -1.20 26.07 -12.41
C GLN A 13 -2.73 26.12 -12.36
N ARG A 14 -3.35 27.18 -12.90
CA ARG A 14 -4.82 27.29 -13.01
C ARG A 14 -5.40 26.20 -13.91
N ASP A 15 -4.75 25.89 -15.03
CA ASP A 15 -5.20 24.82 -15.93
C ASP A 15 -5.19 23.46 -15.22
N LEU A 16 -4.14 23.17 -14.46
CA LEU A 16 -4.03 21.94 -13.68
C LEU A 16 -5.10 21.86 -12.58
N GLU A 17 -5.39 22.97 -11.91
CA GLU A 17 -6.45 23.05 -10.89
C GLU A 17 -7.84 22.78 -11.49
N MET A 18 -8.14 23.38 -12.66
CA MET A 18 -9.39 23.12 -13.38
C MET A 18 -9.51 21.65 -13.81
N LEU A 19 -8.42 21.08 -14.35
CA LEU A 19 -8.39 19.67 -14.75
C LEU A 19 -8.59 18.73 -13.55
N ASN A 20 -7.91 18.99 -12.44
CA ASN A 20 -8.04 18.19 -11.23
C ASN A 20 -9.46 18.24 -10.67
N SER A 21 -10.10 19.43 -10.66
CA SER A 21 -11.51 19.55 -10.23
C SER A 21 -12.43 18.72 -11.11
N PHE A 22 -12.27 18.81 -12.43
CA PHE A 22 -13.06 18.02 -13.38
C PHE A 22 -12.88 16.51 -13.19
N LEU A 23 -11.63 16.04 -13.07
CA LEU A 23 -11.34 14.62 -12.85
C LEU A 23 -11.87 14.14 -11.50
N PHE A 24 -11.78 14.96 -10.46
CA PHE A 24 -12.32 14.63 -9.15
C PHE A 24 -13.83 14.42 -9.21
N ASP A 25 -14.55 15.32 -9.88
CA ASP A 25 -16.00 15.24 -9.99
C ASP A 25 -16.48 14.10 -10.90
N GLN A 26 -15.82 13.88 -12.02
CA GLN A 26 -16.31 12.96 -13.06
C GLN A 26 -15.71 11.55 -12.97
N VAL A 27 -14.51 11.40 -12.40
CA VAL A 27 -13.78 10.13 -12.37
C VAL A 27 -13.69 9.59 -10.95
N TYR A 28 -13.10 10.34 -10.02
CA TYR A 28 -12.78 9.81 -8.68
C TYR A 28 -14.01 9.62 -7.78
N LYS A 29 -15.08 10.42 -7.97
CA LYS A 29 -16.37 10.24 -7.28
C LYS A 29 -17.23 9.10 -7.82
N ASN A 30 -16.81 8.43 -8.90
CA ASN A 30 -17.57 7.30 -9.43
C ASN A 30 -17.68 6.18 -8.37
N PRO A 31 -18.89 5.64 -8.09
CA PRO A 31 -19.08 4.60 -7.08
C PRO A 31 -18.15 3.40 -7.25
N THR A 32 -17.84 2.99 -8.48
CA THR A 32 -16.92 1.88 -8.76
C THR A 32 -15.49 2.20 -8.28
N VAL A 33 -15.00 3.41 -8.56
CA VAL A 33 -13.66 3.86 -8.14
C VAL A 33 -13.58 3.95 -6.62
N LEU A 34 -14.61 4.49 -5.98
CA LEU A 34 -14.69 4.57 -4.52
C LEU A 34 -14.72 3.18 -3.88
N MET A 35 -15.50 2.24 -4.43
CA MET A 35 -15.52 0.85 -3.95
C MET A 35 -14.17 0.17 -4.12
N MET A 36 -13.46 0.40 -5.22
CA MET A 36 -12.11 -0.13 -5.43
C MET A 36 -11.12 0.42 -4.39
N ALA A 37 -11.18 1.72 -4.12
CA ALA A 37 -10.34 2.36 -3.11
C ALA A 37 -10.62 1.82 -1.70
N GLU A 38 -11.90 1.68 -1.32
CA GLU A 38 -12.29 1.13 -0.02
C GLU A 38 -11.89 -0.34 0.11
N LYS A 39 -12.02 -1.13 -0.95
CA LYS A 39 -11.56 -2.52 -0.97
C LYS A 39 -10.05 -2.61 -0.74
N GLY A 40 -9.26 -1.75 -1.41
CA GLY A 40 -7.82 -1.67 -1.21
C GLY A 40 -7.46 -1.35 0.25
N LYS A 41 -8.13 -0.36 0.84
CA LYS A 41 -7.95 0.00 2.25
C LYS A 41 -8.22 -1.18 3.19
N LEU A 42 -9.34 -1.88 3.02
CA LEU A 42 -9.71 -3.03 3.86
C LEU A 42 -8.71 -4.19 3.73
N ILE A 43 -8.21 -4.45 2.53
CA ILE A 43 -7.17 -5.46 2.28
C ILE A 43 -5.90 -5.10 3.06
N LEU A 44 -5.41 -3.87 2.91
CA LEU A 44 -4.18 -3.40 3.57
C LEU A 44 -4.31 -3.42 5.09
N GLU A 45 -5.45 -2.97 5.63
CA GLU A 45 -5.70 -2.97 7.07
C GLU A 45 -5.68 -4.39 7.65
N LYS A 46 -6.35 -5.34 6.99
CA LYS A 46 -6.35 -6.75 7.41
C LYS A 46 -4.97 -7.38 7.36
N LEU A 47 -4.23 -7.14 6.28
CA LEU A 47 -2.85 -7.64 6.14
C LEU A 47 -1.93 -7.03 7.18
N PHE A 48 -1.98 -5.71 7.38
CA PHE A 48 -1.18 -5.02 8.39
C PHE A 48 -1.44 -5.57 9.78
N ASN A 49 -2.72 -5.68 10.18
CA ASN A 49 -3.09 -6.21 11.49
C ASN A 49 -2.66 -7.67 11.66
N ARG A 50 -2.72 -8.47 10.59
CA ARG A 50 -2.27 -9.86 10.64
C ARG A 50 -0.76 -9.95 10.84
N PHE A 51 0.04 -9.21 10.09
CA PHE A 51 1.49 -9.15 10.28
C PHE A 51 1.88 -8.51 11.61
N TRP A 52 1.10 -7.55 12.10
CA TRP A 52 1.31 -6.96 13.42
C TRP A 52 1.10 -8.01 14.52
N SER A 53 -0.01 -8.76 14.48
CA SER A 53 -0.30 -9.79 15.47
C SER A 53 0.66 -10.97 15.42
N ASN A 54 1.08 -11.40 14.21
CA ASN A 54 2.02 -12.48 14.03
C ASN A 54 3.11 -12.11 12.99
N PRO A 55 4.19 -11.47 13.45
CA PRO A 55 5.26 -11.00 12.57
C PRO A 55 6.00 -12.13 11.84
N GLN A 56 5.97 -13.37 12.36
CA GLN A 56 6.63 -14.51 11.73
C GLN A 56 6.04 -14.88 10.35
N LEU A 57 4.86 -14.33 10.02
CA LEU A 57 4.22 -14.49 8.71
C LEU A 57 4.85 -13.60 7.63
N LEU A 58 5.65 -12.59 8.00
CA LEU A 58 6.39 -11.78 7.03
C LEU A 58 7.50 -12.61 6.36
N PRO A 59 7.85 -12.31 5.10
CA PRO A 59 9.00 -12.92 4.45
C PRO A 59 10.30 -12.77 5.23
N ALA A 60 11.13 -13.82 5.25
CA ALA A 60 12.43 -13.79 5.92
C ALA A 60 13.34 -12.66 5.41
N SER A 61 13.24 -12.32 4.12
CA SER A 61 13.95 -11.20 3.50
C SER A 61 13.55 -9.84 4.07
N VAL A 62 12.33 -9.69 4.59
CA VAL A 62 11.85 -8.48 5.26
C VAL A 62 12.51 -8.37 6.63
N TRP A 63 12.56 -9.47 7.39
CA TRP A 63 13.25 -9.51 8.67
C TRP A 63 14.75 -9.24 8.59
N GLN A 64 15.42 -9.70 7.54
CA GLN A 64 16.84 -9.42 7.34
C GLN A 64 17.12 -7.91 7.18
N LYS A 65 16.16 -7.14 6.65
CA LYS A 65 16.28 -5.69 6.50
C LYS A 65 16.14 -4.93 7.82
N SER A 66 15.45 -5.48 8.83
CA SER A 66 15.33 -4.82 10.14
C SER A 66 16.58 -4.94 11.02
N GLY A 67 17.56 -5.77 10.66
CA GLY A 67 18.74 -6.01 11.49
C GLY A 67 18.37 -6.50 12.91
N LYS A 68 19.17 -6.12 13.92
CA LYS A 68 18.88 -6.35 15.37
C LYS A 68 17.96 -5.28 15.98
N MET A 69 17.31 -4.45 15.15
CA MET A 69 16.54 -3.32 15.68
C MET A 69 15.25 -3.81 16.33
N THR A 70 14.97 -3.32 17.55
CA THR A 70 13.83 -3.73 18.38
C THR A 70 12.94 -2.53 18.66
N GLY A 71 11.62 -2.75 18.74
CA GLY A 71 10.64 -1.71 19.09
C GLY A 71 9.40 -1.71 18.19
N GLU A 72 8.28 -1.24 18.74
CA GLU A 72 6.97 -1.21 18.07
C GLU A 72 6.96 -0.31 16.83
N ASN A 73 7.61 0.85 16.88
CA ASN A 73 7.69 1.75 15.73
C ASN A 73 8.44 1.12 14.55
N ILE A 74 9.54 0.41 14.83
CA ILE A 74 10.36 -0.24 13.80
C ILE A 74 9.57 -1.37 13.14
N LYS A 75 8.83 -2.14 13.95
CA LYS A 75 7.91 -3.16 13.45
C LYS A 75 6.81 -2.58 12.56
N ALA A 76 6.19 -1.47 12.97
CA ALA A 76 5.14 -0.81 12.19
C ALA A 76 5.68 -0.33 10.84
N THR A 77 6.84 0.33 10.85
CA THR A 77 7.53 0.77 9.63
C THR A 77 7.89 -0.41 8.73
N LEU A 78 8.42 -1.50 9.28
CA LEU A 78 8.79 -2.68 8.50
C LEU A 78 7.60 -3.30 7.76
N ILE A 79 6.46 -3.42 8.45
CA ILE A 79 5.22 -3.93 7.83
C ILE A 79 4.72 -2.93 6.79
N GLY A 80 4.75 -1.63 7.10
CA GLY A 80 4.35 -0.57 6.18
C GLY A 80 5.18 -0.57 4.88
N ASP A 81 6.50 -0.61 4.99
CA ASP A 81 7.42 -0.65 3.86
C ASP A 81 7.24 -1.91 3.02
N TYR A 82 7.01 -3.05 3.66
CA TYR A 82 6.73 -4.29 2.95
C TYR A 82 5.43 -4.19 2.14
N LEU A 83 4.34 -3.73 2.76
CA LEU A 83 3.04 -3.57 2.09
C LEU A 83 3.08 -2.51 0.98
N ALA A 84 3.78 -1.40 1.20
CA ALA A 84 3.97 -0.34 0.20
C ALA A 84 4.83 -0.81 -1.00
N GLY A 85 5.65 -1.84 -0.80
CA GLY A 85 6.44 -2.46 -1.86
C GLY A 85 5.68 -3.47 -2.72
N LEU A 86 4.43 -3.80 -2.37
CA LEU A 86 3.61 -4.74 -3.13
C LEU A 86 2.89 -4.04 -4.29
N THR A 87 2.74 -4.77 -5.39
CA THR A 87 1.74 -4.44 -6.42
C THR A 87 0.34 -4.85 -5.95
N ASP A 88 -0.71 -4.25 -6.53
CA ASP A 88 -2.10 -4.59 -6.24
C ASP A 88 -2.37 -6.11 -6.34
N ARG A 89 -1.83 -6.75 -7.39
CA ARG A 89 -1.97 -8.20 -7.59
C ARG A 89 -1.34 -8.99 -6.44
N GLN A 90 -0.12 -8.63 -6.04
CA GLN A 90 0.56 -9.33 -4.94
C GLN A 90 -0.18 -9.14 -3.61
N ALA A 91 -0.69 -7.94 -3.33
CA ALA A 91 -1.48 -7.68 -2.12
C ALA A 91 -2.75 -8.53 -2.11
N MET A 92 -3.42 -8.67 -3.26
CA MET A 92 -4.61 -9.50 -3.41
C MET A 92 -4.30 -10.99 -3.27
N ASP A 93 -3.24 -11.49 -3.91
CA ASP A 93 -2.80 -12.88 -3.79
C ASP A 93 -2.49 -13.24 -2.32
N ILE A 94 -1.76 -12.37 -1.61
CA ILE A 94 -1.44 -12.58 -0.19
C ILE A 94 -2.72 -12.53 0.66
N TYR A 95 -3.63 -11.61 0.38
CA TYR A 95 -4.91 -11.53 1.06
C TYR A 95 -5.70 -12.84 0.91
N GLU A 96 -5.83 -13.34 -0.32
CA GLU A 96 -6.55 -14.59 -0.59
C GLU A 96 -5.87 -15.78 0.12
N MET A 97 -4.54 -15.91 0.02
CA MET A 97 -3.81 -16.98 0.73
C MET A 97 -3.97 -16.92 2.26
N MET A 98 -4.14 -15.72 2.82
CA MET A 98 -4.20 -15.51 4.26
C MET A 98 -5.60 -15.72 4.83
N PHE A 99 -6.64 -15.36 4.08
CA PHE A 99 -8.01 -15.26 4.61
C PHE A 99 -9.02 -16.18 3.92
N GLU A 100 -8.76 -16.66 2.70
CA GLU A 100 -9.67 -17.56 1.99
C GLU A 100 -9.30 -19.02 2.26
N PRO A 101 -10.22 -19.84 2.78
CA PRO A 101 -9.90 -21.18 3.31
C PRO A 101 -9.44 -22.19 2.23
N TYR A 102 -9.82 -21.96 0.98
CA TYR A 102 -9.51 -22.86 -0.14
C TYR A 102 -8.35 -22.37 -1.01
N THR A 103 -7.80 -21.19 -0.73
CA THR A 103 -6.69 -20.65 -1.50
C THR A 103 -5.40 -21.34 -1.09
N LYS A 104 -4.67 -21.86 -2.08
CA LYS A 104 -3.39 -22.53 -1.85
C LYS A 104 -2.34 -21.52 -1.39
N VAL A 105 -1.69 -21.81 -0.27
CA VAL A 105 -0.50 -21.06 0.16
C VAL A 105 0.64 -21.35 -0.83
N MET A 106 1.01 -20.32 -1.57
CA MET A 106 2.10 -20.33 -2.56
C MET A 106 3.33 -19.66 -1.94
N SER A 107 4.52 -20.12 -2.34
CA SER A 107 5.75 -19.40 -2.02
C SER A 107 5.87 -18.17 -2.94
N PHE A 108 5.21 -17.07 -2.57
CA PHE A 108 5.36 -15.79 -3.27
C PHE A 108 6.47 -14.97 -2.62
N GLY A 109 7.50 -14.58 -3.39
CA GLY A 109 8.47 -13.58 -2.96
C GLY A 109 9.38 -13.95 -1.78
N PHE A 110 9.30 -15.17 -1.26
CA PHE A 110 10.37 -15.79 -0.48
C PHE A 110 11.44 -16.23 -1.47
N GLY A 111 12.27 -15.28 -1.91
CA GLY A 111 13.42 -15.59 -2.74
C GLY A 111 14.22 -16.75 -2.13
N LYS A 112 14.72 -17.62 -3.00
CA LYS A 112 15.89 -18.43 -2.68
C LYS A 112 17.02 -17.54 -2.16
#